data_AF-W4RS43-F1
#
_entry.id   AF-W4RS43-F1
#
_cell.length_a   1.000
_cell.length_b   1.000
_cell.length_c   1.000
_cell.angle_alpha   90.00
_cell.angle_beta   90.00
_cell.angle_gamma   90.00
#
_symmetry.space_group_name_H-M   'P 1'
#
loop_
_entity.id
_entity.type
_entity.pdbx_description
1 polymer ?
#
loop_
_entity_poly.entity_id
_entity_poly.type
_entity_poly.pdbx_seq_one_letter_code
_entity_poly.pdbx_strand_id
1 'polypeptide(L)'
;MAVCINLDILPTSGREEVRNPVDAITNFYIIDTLIQGRTDQFVDVLKHLVLPAMALATIPMAIIARITRSTMLEVMRSDFIRTARAKGLSMFWVVYKHSLKNAIIPVLTIIGLQTGLLLGGAILTETIFSWPGIGRYIYEAINYRDYPVIQSGILIIALIFVLINLVVDLLYAAIDPRIKYR
;
A
#
# COMPACT_ATOMS: atom_id res chain seq x y z
N MET A 1 2.77 11.72 15.43
CA MET A 1 4.10 12.28 15.79
C MET A 1 4.08 12.99 17.14
N ALA A 2 3.25 14.04 17.34
CA ALA A 2 3.16 14.75 18.62
C ALA A 2 2.79 13.86 19.84
N VAL A 3 1.92 12.86 19.64
CA VAL A 3 1.52 11.92 20.69
C VAL A 3 2.65 10.94 21.06
N CYS A 4 3.38 10.38 20.08
CA CYS A 4 4.51 9.47 20.37
C CYS A 4 5.71 10.18 20.99
N ILE A 5 6.00 11.43 20.60
CA ILE A 5 7.10 12.22 21.19
C ILE A 5 6.82 12.55 22.67
N ASN A 6 5.55 12.69 23.06
CA ASN A 6 5.18 12.95 24.45
C ASN A 6 5.04 11.69 25.32
N LEU A 7 4.92 10.49 24.71
CA LEU A 7 4.62 9.25 25.42
C LEU A 7 5.71 8.16 25.33
N ASP A 8 6.74 8.33 24.49
CA ASP A 8 7.91 7.44 24.35
C ASP A 8 7.57 5.96 24.02
N ILE A 9 6.37 5.72 23.44
CA ILE A 9 5.84 4.36 23.20
C ILE A 9 6.44 3.72 21.94
N LEU A 10 6.86 4.51 20.95
CA LEU A 10 7.35 4.02 19.66
C LEU A 10 8.55 4.83 19.15
N PRO A 11 9.54 4.18 18.52
CA PRO A 11 10.70 4.84 17.97
C PRO A 11 10.29 5.79 16.85
N THR A 12 10.75 7.03 16.94
CA THR A 12 10.27 8.14 16.10
C THR A 12 11.13 8.40 14.86
N SER A 13 12.32 7.79 14.78
CA SER A 13 13.28 7.98 13.70
C SER A 13 14.13 6.73 13.45
N GLY A 14 14.54 6.54 12.20
CA GLY A 14 15.46 5.46 11.80
C GLY A 14 14.76 4.15 11.44
N ARG A 15 15.57 3.21 10.93
CA ARG A 15 15.13 1.86 10.55
C ARG A 15 15.37 0.82 11.65
N GLU A 16 16.26 1.12 12.60
CA GLU A 16 16.78 0.20 13.59
C GLU A 16 17.15 0.92 14.89
N GLU A 17 17.24 0.16 15.97
CA GLU A 17 17.73 0.66 17.24
C GLU A 17 19.26 0.84 17.19
N VAL A 18 19.75 2.06 17.43
CA VAL A 18 21.19 2.41 17.36
C VAL A 18 22.07 1.53 18.27
N ARG A 19 21.48 0.93 19.31
CA ARG A 19 22.17 0.09 20.31
C ARG A 19 22.31 -1.37 19.88
N ASN A 20 21.57 -1.83 18.87
CA ASN A 20 21.59 -3.21 18.36
C ASN A 20 21.40 -3.21 16.84
N PRO A 21 22.42 -2.76 16.07
CA PRO A 21 22.34 -2.69 14.61
C PRO A 21 22.16 -4.09 14.02
N VAL A 22 21.31 -4.22 13.00
CA VAL A 22 21.20 -5.46 12.23
C VAL A 22 22.28 -5.43 11.16
N ASP A 23 23.03 -6.52 11.07
CA ASP A 23 23.98 -6.72 9.98
C ASP A 23 23.18 -6.92 8.69
N ALA A 24 23.09 -5.87 7.87
CA ALA A 24 22.37 -5.89 6.61
C ALA A 24 23.07 -6.81 5.60
N ILE A 25 22.39 -7.89 5.21
CA ILE A 25 22.86 -8.79 4.13
C ILE A 25 22.13 -8.41 2.84
N THR A 26 20.81 -8.24 2.90
CA THR A 26 19.95 -7.93 1.74
C THR A 26 19.48 -6.48 1.72
N ASN A 27 19.77 -5.69 2.77
CA ASN A 27 19.21 -4.35 3.01
C ASN A 27 17.68 -4.31 3.19
N PHE A 28 17.03 -5.49 3.25
CA PHE A 28 15.67 -5.66 3.72
C PHE A 28 15.72 -6.20 5.14
N TYR A 29 15.73 -5.31 6.12
CA TYR A 29 15.89 -5.66 7.54
C TYR A 29 14.88 -6.69 8.07
N ILE A 30 13.66 -6.71 7.54
CA ILE A 30 12.66 -7.76 7.88
C ILE A 30 13.13 -9.14 7.44
N ILE A 31 13.74 -9.23 6.25
CA ILE A 31 14.21 -10.49 5.67
C ILE A 31 15.52 -10.89 6.36
N ASP A 32 16.41 -9.93 6.60
CA ASP A 32 17.70 -10.18 7.26
C ASP A 32 17.52 -10.66 8.70
N THR A 33 16.61 -10.06 9.48
CA THR A 33 16.29 -10.51 10.85
C THR A 33 15.64 -11.89 10.89
N LEU A 34 14.84 -12.23 9.87
CA LEU A 34 14.22 -13.56 9.74
C LEU A 34 15.26 -14.63 9.37
N ILE A 35 16.20 -14.31 8.48
CA ILE A 35 17.31 -15.19 8.08
C ILE A 35 18.28 -15.41 9.24
N GLN A 36 18.51 -14.37 10.06
CA GLN A 36 19.39 -14.44 11.24
C GLN A 36 18.74 -15.12 12.45
N GLY A 37 17.44 -15.45 12.38
CA GLY A 37 16.72 -16.14 13.46
C GLY A 37 16.59 -15.33 14.75
N ARG A 38 16.79 -14.00 14.70
CA ARG A 38 16.72 -13.11 15.87
C ARG A 38 15.34 -12.48 15.98
N THR A 39 14.49 -13.09 16.80
CA THR A 39 13.12 -12.61 17.06
C THR A 39 13.08 -11.23 17.71
N ASP A 40 14.10 -10.88 18.50
CA ASP A 40 14.17 -9.61 19.21
C ASP A 40 14.32 -8.44 18.22
N GLN A 41 15.26 -8.55 17.28
CA GLN A 41 15.47 -7.55 16.23
C GLN A 41 14.30 -7.46 15.25
N PHE A 42 13.64 -8.59 14.94
CA PHE A 42 12.45 -8.60 14.09
C PHE A 42 11.30 -7.77 14.70
N VAL A 43 11.05 -7.92 16.00
CA VAL A 43 10.00 -7.16 16.71
C VAL A 43 10.34 -5.67 16.71
N ASP A 44 11.60 -5.31 16.88
CA ASP A 44 12.00 -3.89 16.91
C ASP A 44 11.93 -3.24 15.52
N VAL A 45 12.38 -3.92 14.46
CA VAL A 45 12.19 -3.43 13.07
C VAL A 45 10.71 -3.24 12.76
N LEU A 46 9.84 -4.15 13.21
CA LEU A 46 8.40 -4.03 13.01
C LEU A 46 7.82 -2.81 13.73
N LYS A 47 8.25 -2.50 14.95
CA LYS A 47 7.84 -1.27 15.67
C LYS A 47 8.24 0.00 14.93
N HIS A 48 9.44 0.04 14.33
CA HIS A 48 9.90 1.18 13.52
C HIS A 48 9.10 1.36 12.23
N LEU A 49 8.47 0.30 11.71
CA LEU A 49 7.61 0.35 10.52
C LEU A 49 6.18 0.81 10.80
N VAL A 50 5.64 0.57 11.99
CA VAL A 50 4.24 0.86 12.31
C VAL A 50 3.91 2.34 12.13
N LEU A 51 4.77 3.25 12.60
CA LEU A 51 4.52 4.69 12.52
C LEU A 51 4.52 5.23 11.09
N PRO A 52 5.55 4.99 10.25
CA PRO A 52 5.54 5.38 8.84
C PRO A 52 4.39 4.71 8.07
N ALA A 53 4.14 3.42 8.31
CA ALA A 53 3.09 2.68 7.60
C ALA A 53 1.70 3.24 7.92
N MET A 54 1.39 3.53 9.19
CA MET A 54 0.11 4.15 9.54
C MET A 54 -0.03 5.55 8.96
N ALA A 55 1.03 6.36 9.01
CA ALA A 55 1.01 7.70 8.44
C ALA A 55 0.72 7.68 6.92
N LEU A 56 1.36 6.77 6.19
CA LEU A 56 1.19 6.62 4.75
C LEU A 56 -0.14 5.94 4.37
N ALA A 57 -0.58 4.94 5.14
CA ALA A 57 -1.77 4.15 4.84
C ALA A 57 -3.10 4.85 5.21
N THR A 58 -3.09 5.79 6.16
CA THR A 58 -4.33 6.43 6.65
C THR A 58 -5.13 7.10 5.53
N ILE A 59 -4.45 7.83 4.64
CA ILE A 59 -5.08 8.57 3.54
C ILE A 59 -5.75 7.64 2.51
N PRO A 60 -5.04 6.68 1.88
CA PRO A 60 -5.65 5.79 0.90
C PRO A 60 -6.68 4.86 1.55
N MET A 61 -6.49 4.44 2.80
CA MET A 61 -7.42 3.55 3.50
C MET A 61 -8.81 4.16 3.60
N ALA A 62 -8.92 5.43 3.98
CA ALA A 62 -10.21 6.11 4.08
C ALA A 62 -10.95 6.15 2.73
N ILE A 63 -10.22 6.40 1.64
CA ILE A 63 -10.78 6.49 0.29
C ILE A 63 -11.21 5.11 -0.21
N ILE A 64 -10.34 4.10 -0.08
CA ILE A 64 -10.64 2.72 -0.47
C ILE A 64 -11.84 2.19 0.31
N ALA A 65 -11.89 2.39 1.63
CA ALA A 65 -13.00 1.96 2.46
C ALA A 65 -14.33 2.63 2.06
N ARG A 66 -14.31 3.94 1.81
CA ARG A 66 -15.51 4.68 1.38
C ARG A 66 -16.04 4.17 0.05
N ILE A 67 -15.17 3.93 -0.93
CA ILE A 67 -15.60 3.46 -2.24
C ILE A 67 -16.04 2.00 -2.20
N THR A 68 -15.31 1.14 -1.47
CA THR A 68 -15.73 -0.25 -1.24
C THR A 68 -17.12 -0.30 -0.62
N ARG A 69 -17.40 0.57 0.36
CA ARG A 69 -18.74 0.66 0.96
C ARG A 69 -19.79 1.14 -0.05
N SER A 70 -19.49 2.18 -0.81
CA SER A 70 -20.42 2.74 -1.81
C SER A 70 -20.81 1.71 -2.85
N THR A 71 -19.81 1.04 -3.41
CA THR A 71 -19.96 0.04 -4.47
C THR A 71 -20.66 -1.21 -3.96
N MET A 72 -20.35 -1.66 -2.74
CA MET A 72 -21.09 -2.75 -2.10
C MET A 72 -22.57 -2.42 -1.90
N LEU A 73 -22.91 -1.18 -1.52
CA LEU A 73 -24.31 -0.76 -1.35
C LEU A 73 -25.07 -0.72 -2.69
N GLU A 74 -24.43 -0.24 -3.76
CA GLU A 74 -25.01 -0.26 -5.11
C GLU A 74 -25.25 -1.69 -5.60
N VAL A 75 -24.23 -2.56 -5.49
CA VAL A 75 -24.33 -3.95 -5.92
C VAL A 75 -25.39 -4.70 -5.12
N MET A 76 -25.52 -4.46 -3.82
CA MET A 76 -26.56 -5.06 -2.97
C MET A 76 -27.99 -4.63 -3.33
N ARG A 77 -28.16 -3.49 -4.02
CA ARG A 77 -29.46 -2.98 -4.48
C ARG A 77 -29.85 -3.46 -5.88
N SER A 78 -28.93 -4.12 -6.59
CA SER A 78 -29.17 -4.62 -7.93
C SER A 78 -30.22 -5.74 -7.99
N ASP A 79 -30.91 -5.85 -9.11
CA ASP A 79 -32.00 -6.81 -9.27
C ASP A 79 -31.53 -8.27 -9.25
N PHE A 80 -30.29 -8.57 -9.68
CA PHE A 80 -29.75 -9.93 -9.61
C PHE A 80 -29.57 -10.41 -8.17
N ILE A 81 -29.33 -9.51 -7.22
CA ILE A 81 -29.27 -9.83 -5.79
C ILE A 81 -30.65 -10.05 -5.20
N ARG A 82 -31.67 -9.31 -5.66
CA ARG A 82 -33.07 -9.58 -5.31
C ARG A 82 -33.50 -10.95 -5.80
N THR A 83 -33.13 -11.32 -7.04
CA THR A 83 -33.40 -12.66 -7.57
C THR A 83 -32.66 -13.75 -6.80
N ALA A 84 -31.38 -13.54 -6.46
CA ALA A 84 -30.61 -14.50 -5.65
C ALA A 84 -31.25 -14.71 -4.26
N ARG A 85 -31.76 -13.64 -3.64
CA ARG A 85 -32.49 -13.72 -2.37
C ARG A 85 -33.83 -14.45 -2.51
N ALA A 86 -34.58 -14.19 -3.58
CA ALA A 86 -35.84 -14.89 -3.87
C ALA A 86 -35.64 -16.39 -4.11
N LYS A 87 -34.48 -16.81 -4.60
CA LYS A 87 -34.08 -18.22 -4.72
C LYS A 87 -33.65 -18.88 -3.41
N GLY A 88 -33.69 -18.16 -2.28
CA GLY A 88 -33.36 -18.71 -0.96
C GLY A 88 -31.87 -18.82 -0.66
N LEU A 89 -30.98 -18.16 -1.43
CA LEU A 89 -29.55 -18.16 -1.09
C LEU A 89 -29.30 -17.44 0.23
N SER A 90 -28.42 -18.00 1.06
CA SER A 90 -28.03 -17.36 2.31
C SER A 90 -27.30 -16.04 2.06
N MET A 91 -27.50 -15.07 2.94
CA MET A 91 -26.95 -13.72 2.80
C MET A 91 -25.41 -13.72 2.72
N PHE A 92 -24.76 -14.66 3.41
CA PHE A 92 -23.32 -14.84 3.37
C PHE A 92 -22.81 -15.18 1.95
N TRP A 93 -23.45 -16.13 1.26
CA TRP A 93 -23.07 -16.52 -0.11
C TRP A 93 -23.38 -15.43 -1.14
N VAL A 94 -24.47 -14.68 -0.93
CA VAL A 94 -24.80 -13.52 -1.76
C VAL A 94 -23.71 -12.45 -1.66
N VAL A 95 -23.32 -12.07 -0.44
CA VAL A 95 -22.28 -11.07 -0.21
C VAL A 95 -20.93 -11.53 -0.74
N TYR A 96 -20.48 -12.72 -0.36
CA TYR A 96 -19.12 -13.20 -0.67
C TYR A 96 -18.93 -13.54 -2.15
N LYS A 97 -19.89 -14.26 -2.77
CA LYS A 97 -19.73 -14.77 -4.14
C LYS A 97 -20.27 -13.83 -5.21
N HIS A 98 -21.31 -13.05 -4.92
CA HIS A 98 -21.97 -12.20 -5.91
C HIS A 98 -21.66 -10.72 -5.69
N SER A 99 -21.85 -10.20 -4.48
CA SER A 99 -21.66 -8.76 -4.24
C SER A 99 -20.19 -8.36 -4.32
N LEU A 100 -19.32 -9.07 -3.60
CA LEU A 100 -17.90 -8.73 -3.50
C LEU A 100 -17.20 -8.83 -4.85
N LYS A 101 -17.48 -9.88 -5.64
CA LYS A 101 -16.89 -10.05 -6.97
C LYS A 101 -17.24 -8.91 -7.93
N ASN A 102 -18.44 -8.33 -7.83
CA ASN A 102 -18.83 -7.20 -8.67
C ASN A 102 -18.36 -5.85 -8.09
N ALA A 103 -18.29 -5.73 -6.77
CA ALA A 103 -17.81 -4.51 -6.11
C ALA A 103 -16.28 -4.35 -6.16
N ILE A 104 -15.51 -5.43 -6.34
CA ILE A 104 -14.04 -5.36 -6.37
C ILE A 104 -13.50 -4.66 -7.62
N ILE A 105 -14.26 -4.64 -8.71
CA ILE A 105 -13.91 -4.00 -9.98
C ILE A 105 -13.53 -2.52 -9.79
N PRO A 106 -14.43 -1.65 -9.30
CA PRO A 106 -14.10 -0.25 -9.05
C PRO A 106 -13.06 -0.07 -7.94
N VAL A 107 -12.97 -0.99 -6.99
CA VAL A 107 -12.00 -0.95 -5.89
C VAL A 107 -10.57 -1.14 -6.42
N LEU A 108 -10.36 -2.10 -7.33
CA LEU A 108 -9.06 -2.35 -7.98
C LEU A 108 -8.52 -1.12 -8.70
N THR A 109 -9.35 -0.47 -9.51
CA THR A 109 -8.96 0.75 -10.23
C THR A 109 -8.50 1.85 -9.27
N ILE A 110 -9.20 2.02 -8.15
CA ILE A 110 -8.85 3.05 -7.17
C ILE A 110 -7.59 2.70 -6.40
N ILE A 111 -7.32 1.41 -6.15
CA ILE A 111 -6.05 0.97 -5.58
C ILE A 111 -4.90 1.33 -6.53
N GLY A 112 -5.05 1.12 -7.84
CA GLY A 112 -4.08 1.54 -8.85
C GLY A 112 -3.79 3.05 -8.80
N LEU A 113 -4.86 3.87 -8.83
CA LEU A 113 -4.75 5.33 -8.72
C LEU A 113 -4.11 5.79 -7.40
N GLN A 114 -4.49 5.16 -6.29
CA GLN A 114 -3.93 5.48 -4.98
C GLN A 114 -2.45 5.15 -4.87
N THR A 115 -1.97 4.15 -5.60
CA THR A 115 -0.55 3.80 -5.58
C THR A 115 0.31 4.94 -6.11
N GLY A 116 -0.17 5.72 -7.09
CA GLY A 116 0.52 6.91 -7.57
C GLY A 116 0.62 8.00 -6.50
N LEU A 117 -0.47 8.23 -5.77
CA LEU A 117 -0.49 9.16 -4.64
C LEU A 117 0.43 8.69 -3.50
N LEU A 118 0.50 7.38 -3.25
CA LEU A 118 1.40 6.81 -2.26
C LEU A 118 2.87 7.00 -2.60
N LEU A 119 3.25 6.94 -3.89
CA LEU A 119 4.63 7.22 -4.31
C LEU A 119 5.04 8.67 -3.99
N GLY A 120 4.12 9.64 -4.15
CA GLY A 120 4.35 11.02 -3.73
C GLY A 120 4.41 11.18 -2.20
N GLY A 121 3.48 10.53 -1.49
CA GLY A 121 3.44 10.51 -0.02
C GLY A 121 4.67 9.83 0.61
N ALA A 122 5.25 8.84 -0.09
CA ALA A 122 6.44 8.11 0.35
C ALA A 122 7.63 9.05 0.55
N ILE A 123 7.84 10.01 -0.35
CA ILE A 123 8.91 11.02 -0.25
C ILE A 123 8.80 11.80 1.06
N LEU A 124 7.57 12.24 1.40
CA LEU A 124 7.31 12.98 2.63
C LEU A 124 7.58 12.11 3.86
N THR A 125 7.12 10.86 3.87
CA THR A 125 7.36 9.94 4.98
C THR A 125 8.83 9.55 5.12
N GLU A 126 9.56 9.37 4.02
CA GLU A 126 10.99 9.07 4.03
C GLU A 126 11.81 10.22 4.62
N THR A 127 11.42 11.46 4.29
CA THR A 127 12.08 12.66 4.80
C THR A 127 11.79 12.86 6.29
N ILE A 128 10.52 12.75 6.71
CA ILE A 128 10.11 12.99 8.10
C ILE A 128 10.64 11.91 9.06
N PHE A 129 10.56 10.64 8.68
CA PHE A 129 11.01 9.53 9.54
C PHE A 129 12.50 9.19 9.36
N SER A 130 13.23 9.97 8.56
CA SER A 130 14.63 9.71 8.19
C SER A 130 14.86 8.29 7.67
N TRP A 131 13.88 7.77 6.93
CA TRP A 131 13.93 6.44 6.34
C TRP A 131 14.64 6.54 4.98
N PRO A 132 15.83 5.92 4.79
CA PRO A 132 16.61 6.12 3.58
C PRO A 132 15.97 5.44 2.36
N GLY A 133 15.29 6.22 1.51
CA GLY A 133 14.60 5.70 0.32
C GLY A 133 14.93 6.49 -0.96
N ILE A 134 14.41 5.96 -2.07
CA ILE A 134 14.61 6.52 -3.42
C ILE A 134 13.97 7.91 -3.53
N GLY A 135 12.85 8.13 -2.83
CA GLY A 135 12.15 9.40 -2.83
C GLY A 135 12.96 10.52 -2.18
N ARG A 136 13.52 10.24 -1.00
CA ARG A 136 14.45 11.16 -0.31
C ARG A 136 15.71 11.43 -1.15
N TYR A 137 16.26 10.41 -1.81
CA TYR A 137 17.42 10.58 -2.67
C TYR A 137 17.15 11.52 -3.86
N ILE A 138 15.98 11.39 -4.50
CA ILE A 138 15.55 12.32 -5.57
C ILE A 138 15.34 13.73 -5.01
N TYR A 139 14.74 13.85 -3.82
CA TYR A 139 14.55 15.15 -3.16
C TYR A 139 15.87 15.87 -2.89
N GLU A 140 16.88 15.15 -2.42
CA GLU A 140 18.24 15.70 -2.23
C GLU A 140 18.86 16.11 -3.58
N ALA A 141 18.72 15.28 -4.63
CA ALA A 141 19.19 15.61 -5.97
C ALA A 141 18.54 16.87 -6.57
N ILE A 142 17.26 17.13 -6.27
CA ILE A 142 16.57 18.38 -6.64
C ILE A 142 17.26 19.60 -6.02
N ASN A 143 17.64 19.51 -4.74
CA ASN A 143 18.34 20.60 -4.04
C ASN A 143 19.73 20.85 -4.63
N TYR A 144 20.46 19.79 -4.97
CA TYR A 144 21.78 19.88 -5.63
C TYR A 144 21.72 20.16 -7.14
N ARG A 145 20.51 20.25 -7.72
CA ARG A 145 20.27 20.42 -9.17
C ARG A 145 20.97 19.36 -10.03
N ASP A 146 21.07 18.14 -9.52
CA ASP A 146 21.61 17.00 -10.25
C ASP A 146 20.54 16.41 -11.18
N TYR A 147 20.38 17.03 -12.35
CA TYR A 147 19.35 16.65 -13.33
C TYR A 147 19.45 15.18 -13.79
N PRO A 148 20.63 14.60 -14.05
CA PRO A 148 20.76 13.18 -14.37
C PRO A 148 20.17 12.24 -13.30
N VAL A 149 20.43 12.53 -12.02
CA VAL A 149 19.91 11.73 -10.90
C VAL A 149 18.40 11.88 -10.78
N ILE A 150 17.87 13.09 -10.92
CA ILE A 150 16.42 13.35 -10.91
C ILE A 150 15.73 12.58 -12.04
N GLN A 151 16.26 12.66 -13.26
CA GLN A 151 15.66 12.01 -14.44
C GLN A 151 15.67 10.49 -14.32
N SER A 152 16.80 9.90 -13.91
CA SER A 152 16.91 8.45 -13.69
C SER A 152 16.00 7.95 -12.56
N GLY A 153 15.93 8.70 -11.45
CA GLY A 153 15.02 8.39 -10.34
C GLY A 153 13.55 8.43 -10.75
N ILE A 154 13.13 9.47 -11.47
CA ILE A 154 11.75 9.60 -11.98
C ILE A 154 11.43 8.46 -12.96
N LEU A 155 12.36 8.08 -13.85
CA LEU A 155 12.16 6.97 -14.78
C LEU A 155 11.93 5.64 -14.07
N ILE A 156 12.70 5.34 -13.02
CA ILE A 156 12.53 4.11 -12.23
C ILE A 156 11.17 4.12 -11.53
N ILE A 157 10.78 5.24 -10.91
CA ILE A 157 9.47 5.36 -10.24
C ILE A 157 8.33 5.20 -11.26
N ALA A 158 8.45 5.84 -12.42
CA ALA A 158 7.46 5.74 -13.50
C ALA A 158 7.33 4.28 -14.00
N LEU A 159 8.45 3.58 -14.18
CA LEU A 159 8.45 2.17 -14.58
C LEU A 159 7.74 1.29 -13.54
N ILE A 160 8.07 1.46 -12.25
CA ILE A 160 7.40 0.74 -11.16
C ILE A 160 5.91 1.05 -11.14
N PHE A 161 5.53 2.32 -11.32
CA PHE A 161 4.13 2.72 -11.36
C PHE A 161 3.37 2.07 -12.52
N VAL A 162 3.97 2.02 -13.72
CA VAL A 162 3.39 1.34 -14.89
C VAL A 162 3.25 -0.16 -14.61
N LEU A 163 4.26 -0.81 -14.01
CA LEU A 163 4.18 -2.23 -13.65
C LEU A 163 3.05 -2.51 -12.65
N ILE A 164 2.87 -1.64 -11.65
CA ILE A 164 1.78 -1.79 -10.68
C ILE A 164 0.42 -1.66 -11.37
N ASN A 165 0.24 -0.65 -12.23
CA ASN A 165 -1.01 -0.50 -12.98
C ASN A 165 -1.27 -1.70 -13.90
N LEU A 166 -0.23 -2.21 -14.57
CA LEU A 166 -0.33 -3.42 -15.38
C LEU A 166 -0.79 -4.63 -14.55
N VAL A 167 -0.28 -4.79 -13.32
CA VAL A 167 -0.72 -5.85 -12.40
C VAL A 167 -2.18 -5.65 -12.00
N VAL A 168 -2.61 -4.42 -11.71
CA VAL A 168 -4.01 -4.09 -11.39
C VAL A 168 -4.93 -4.42 -12.58
N ASP A 169 -4.54 -4.05 -13.79
CA ASP A 169 -5.29 -4.32 -15.01
C ASP A 169 -5.36 -5.82 -15.31
N LEU A 170 -4.28 -6.56 -15.08
CA LEU A 170 -4.25 -8.02 -15.23
C LEU A 170 -5.14 -8.71 -14.19
N LEU A 171 -5.13 -8.24 -12.94
CA LEU A 171 -6.04 -8.73 -11.89
C LEU A 171 -7.49 -8.45 -12.27
N TYR A 172 -7.78 -7.27 -12.82
CA TYR A 172 -9.10 -6.94 -13.32
C TYR A 172 -9.54 -7.91 -14.43
N ALA A 173 -8.68 -8.16 -15.42
CA ALA A 173 -8.94 -9.13 -16.49
C ALA A 173 -9.15 -10.57 -15.98
N ALA A 174 -8.40 -10.98 -14.95
CA ALA A 174 -8.56 -12.30 -14.34
C ALA A 174 -9.88 -12.44 -13.55
N ILE A 175 -10.33 -11.36 -12.89
CA ILE A 175 -11.54 -11.36 -12.06
C ILE A 175 -12.80 -11.27 -12.93
N ASP A 176 -12.77 -10.49 -14.01
CA ASP A 176 -13.89 -10.35 -14.94
C ASP A 176 -13.64 -11.10 -16.28
N PRO A 177 -14.08 -12.36 -16.41
CA PRO A 177 -13.98 -13.12 -17.66
C PRO A 177 -14.94 -12.62 -18.76
N ARG A 178 -15.71 -11.54 -18.54
CA ARG A 178 -16.55 -10.92 -19.58
C ARG A 178 -15.76 -9.99 -20.49
N ILE A 179 -14.54 -9.62 -20.13
CA ILE A 179 -13.61 -8.86 -20.98
C ILE A 179 -13.01 -9.84 -22.00
N LYS A 180 -13.84 -10.38 -22.88
CA LYS A 180 -13.37 -10.90 -24.16
C LYS A 180 -13.11 -9.67 -25.03
N TYR A 181 -11.85 -9.23 -25.08
CA TYR A 181 -11.37 -8.45 -26.21
C TYR A 181 -11.73 -9.22 -27.48
N ARG A 182 -12.60 -8.63 -28.29
CA ARG A 182 -13.02 -9.18 -29.57
C ARG A 182 -12.11 -8.63 -30.66
#